data_AF-A0A7W0XS77-F1
#
_entry.id   AF-A0A7W0XS77-F1
#
_cell.length_a   1.000
_cell.length_b   1.000
_cell.length_c   1.000
_cell.angle_alpha   90.00
_cell.angle_beta   90.00
_cell.angle_gamma   90.00
#
_symmetry.space_group_name_H-M   'P 1'
#
loop_
_entity.id
_entity.type
_entity.pdbx_description
1 polymer ?
#
loop_
_entity_poly.entity_id
_entity_poly.type
_entity_poly.pdbx_seq_one_letter_code
_entity_poly.pdbx_strand_id
1 'polypeptide(L)'
;MGEMAEPADLLDTGLVDTVLTWYSGHRRELPWRAADRTPWGVLVSEAMLQQTPVARVLPLWSEWMARWPSPAALAAASPGEVVRAWGRLGYPRRALALHRAATAIRDEHHGAVPESEADLRALPGVGEYTAAAVRAFAFGDRSVVLDTNVRRVLSRALGGRAQPAPSVTVAERARAAAVVPAEPSRA
;
A
#
# COMPACT_ATOMS: atom_id res chain seq x y z
N MET A 1 33.22 -24.11 21.72
CA MET A 1 31.82 -23.77 22.01
C MET A 1 31.55 -22.44 21.33
N GLY A 2 31.37 -22.48 20.01
CA GLY A 2 31.10 -21.31 19.19
C GLY A 2 29.60 -21.24 18.97
N GLU A 3 29.01 -20.12 19.36
CA GLU A 3 27.59 -19.81 19.29
C GLU A 3 27.10 -20.00 17.86
N MET A 4 26.24 -20.99 17.65
CA MET A 4 25.54 -21.14 16.37
C MET A 4 24.50 -20.04 16.29
N ALA A 5 24.65 -19.11 15.34
CA ALA A 5 23.64 -18.11 15.04
C ALA A 5 22.27 -18.80 14.89
N GLU A 6 21.23 -18.27 15.56
CA GLU A 6 19.89 -18.79 15.40
C GLU A 6 19.45 -18.70 13.93
N PRO A 7 18.64 -19.65 13.42
CA PRO A 7 18.19 -19.62 12.03
C PRO A 7 17.45 -18.34 11.62
N ALA A 8 17.00 -17.51 12.57
CA ALA A 8 16.45 -16.18 12.32
C ALA A 8 17.52 -15.16 11.86
N ASP A 9 18.74 -15.21 12.40
CA ASP A 9 19.83 -14.25 12.11
C ASP A 9 20.42 -14.42 10.70
N LEU A 10 20.39 -15.64 10.15
CA LEU A 10 20.93 -15.93 8.82
C LEU A 10 19.94 -15.63 7.68
N LEU A 11 18.65 -15.44 7.99
CA LEU A 11 17.60 -15.19 7.00
C LEU A 11 17.34 -13.69 6.75
N ASP A 12 17.72 -12.82 7.70
CA ASP A 12 17.21 -11.44 7.77
C ASP A 12 18.00 -10.44 6.90
N THR A 13 19.34 -10.43 6.94
CA THR A 13 20.13 -9.41 6.22
C THR A 13 20.29 -9.69 4.73
N GLY A 14 20.63 -10.92 4.35
CA GLY A 14 20.96 -11.25 2.96
C GLY A 14 19.80 -11.05 1.97
N LEU A 15 18.58 -11.47 2.34
CA LEU A 15 17.40 -11.30 1.49
C LEU A 15 16.99 -9.83 1.39
N VAL A 16 16.90 -9.14 2.53
CA VAL A 16 16.50 -7.73 2.59
C VAL A 16 17.48 -6.87 1.81
N ASP A 17 18.79 -7.02 2.04
CA ASP A 17 19.83 -6.25 1.34
C ASP A 17 19.81 -6.52 -0.18
N THR A 18 19.58 -7.78 -0.59
CA THR A 18 19.45 -8.14 -2.01
C THR A 18 18.25 -7.42 -2.65
N VAL A 19 17.10 -7.42 -1.98
CA VAL A 19 15.88 -6.78 -2.50
C VAL A 19 16.03 -5.26 -2.54
N LEU A 20 16.59 -4.64 -1.50
CA LEU A 20 16.81 -3.19 -1.45
C LEU A 20 17.82 -2.74 -2.50
N THR A 21 18.91 -3.49 -2.68
CA THR A 21 19.93 -3.22 -3.72
C THR A 21 19.34 -3.36 -5.11
N TRP A 22 18.53 -4.40 -5.35
CA TRP A 22 17.84 -4.54 -6.63
C TRP A 22 16.84 -3.39 -6.85
N TYR A 23 16.06 -3.02 -5.82
CA TYR A 23 15.05 -1.97 -5.92
C TYR A 23 15.67 -0.60 -6.20
N SER A 24 16.81 -0.25 -5.60
CA SER A 24 17.48 1.03 -5.84
C SER A 24 17.87 1.21 -7.31
N GLY A 25 18.26 0.14 -8.01
CA GLY A 25 18.62 0.16 -9.43
C GLY A 25 17.49 -0.14 -10.42
N HIS A 26 16.40 -0.79 -9.99
CA HIS A 26 15.37 -1.33 -10.89
C HIS A 26 13.94 -0.89 -10.57
N ARG A 27 13.74 0.00 -9.59
CA ARG A 27 12.40 0.50 -9.27
C ARG A 27 11.78 1.19 -10.48
N ARG A 28 10.46 1.02 -10.63
CA ARG A 28 9.68 1.80 -11.60
C ARG A 28 9.44 3.19 -11.03
N GLU A 29 9.55 4.20 -11.89
CA GLU A 29 9.10 5.54 -11.57
C GLU A 29 7.57 5.59 -11.61
N LEU A 30 6.97 5.83 -10.44
CA LEU A 30 5.52 5.93 -10.26
C LEU A 30 5.25 7.17 -9.41
N PRO A 31 4.27 8.03 -9.78
CA PRO A 31 4.09 9.33 -9.13
C PRO A 31 3.67 9.19 -7.66
N TRP A 32 2.88 8.18 -7.31
CA TRP A 32 2.55 7.87 -5.91
C TRP A 32 3.72 7.26 -5.10
N ARG A 33 4.90 7.10 -5.70
CA ARG A 33 6.15 6.70 -5.02
C ARG A 33 7.22 7.80 -5.08
N ALA A 34 6.93 8.93 -5.71
CA ALA A 34 7.88 10.02 -5.84
C ALA A 34 8.22 10.64 -4.47
N ALA A 35 9.31 11.41 -4.41
CA ALA A 35 9.74 12.04 -3.17
C ALA A 35 8.72 13.06 -2.63
N ASP A 36 7.95 13.68 -3.52
CA ASP A 36 6.91 14.68 -3.25
C ASP A 36 5.49 14.09 -3.17
N ARG A 37 5.36 12.76 -3.09
CA ARG A 37 4.06 12.08 -2.95
C ARG A 37 3.30 12.59 -1.73
N THR A 38 1.97 12.66 -1.85
CA THR A 38 1.09 13.02 -0.75
C THR A 38 0.36 11.80 -0.20
N PRO A 39 -0.03 11.79 1.09
CA PRO A 39 -0.88 10.73 1.65
C PRO A 39 -2.17 10.49 0.86
N TRP A 40 -2.76 11.57 0.32
CA TRP A 40 -3.92 11.48 -0.56
C TRP A 40 -3.60 10.75 -1.86
N GLY A 41 -2.51 11.13 -2.54
CA GLY A 41 -2.08 10.47 -3.78
C GLY A 41 -1.79 8.98 -3.59
N VAL A 42 -1.16 8.62 -2.47
CA VAL A 42 -0.92 7.21 -2.09
C VAL A 42 -2.24 6.48 -1.90
N LEU A 43 -3.16 7.01 -1.08
CA LEU A 43 -4.47 6.38 -0.83
C LEU A 43 -5.28 6.17 -2.12
N VAL A 44 -5.30 7.16 -3.02
CA VAL A 44 -5.96 7.04 -4.34
C VAL A 44 -5.32 5.94 -5.17
N SER A 45 -3.98 5.86 -5.20
CA SER A 45 -3.28 4.83 -5.96
C SER A 45 -3.59 3.42 -5.44
N GLU A 46 -3.62 3.23 -4.12
CA GLU A 46 -3.93 1.95 -3.49
C GLU A 46 -5.39 1.54 -3.78
N ALA A 47 -6.34 2.47 -3.71
CA ALA A 47 -7.73 2.21 -4.09
C ALA A 47 -7.85 1.78 -5.56
N MET A 48 -7.11 2.41 -6.47
CA MET A 48 -7.13 2.09 -7.90
C MET A 48 -6.40 0.78 -8.24
N LEU A 49 -5.28 0.48 -7.60
CA LEU A 49 -4.43 -0.70 -7.86
C LEU A 49 -5.06 -2.02 -7.41
N GLN A 50 -6.10 -1.97 -6.58
CA GLN A 50 -6.89 -3.17 -6.24
C GLN A 50 -7.40 -3.85 -7.52
N GLN A 51 -6.88 -5.05 -7.79
CA GLN A 51 -7.24 -5.88 -8.95
C GLN A 51 -7.10 -5.16 -10.30
N THR A 52 -6.23 -4.14 -10.38
CA THR A 52 -6.03 -3.34 -11.58
C THR A 52 -4.53 -3.14 -11.84
N PRO A 53 -3.99 -3.54 -13.01
CA PRO A 53 -2.58 -3.40 -13.30
C PRO A 53 -2.17 -1.94 -13.42
N VAL A 54 -0.92 -1.66 -13.01
CA VAL A 54 -0.31 -0.32 -13.00
C VAL A 54 -0.47 0.42 -14.33
N ALA A 55 -0.26 -0.26 -15.47
CA ALA A 55 -0.36 0.35 -16.79
C ALA A 55 -1.75 0.96 -17.09
N ARG A 56 -2.82 0.43 -16.49
CA ARG A 56 -4.17 1.00 -16.59
C ARG A 56 -4.43 2.10 -15.56
N VAL A 57 -3.82 1.97 -14.37
CA VAL A 57 -4.01 2.93 -13.27
C VAL A 57 -3.26 4.23 -13.54
N LEU A 58 -2.01 4.16 -14.01
CA LEU A 58 -1.12 5.31 -14.12
C LEU A 58 -1.73 6.53 -14.85
N PRO A 59 -2.25 6.41 -16.09
CA PRO A 59 -2.83 7.57 -16.78
C PRO A 59 -4.06 8.13 -16.03
N LEU A 60 -4.95 7.27 -15.54
CA LEU A 60 -6.16 7.70 -14.87
C LEU A 60 -5.88 8.33 -13.50
N TRP A 61 -4.89 7.82 -12.78
CA TRP A 61 -4.45 8.41 -11.52
C TRP A 61 -3.95 9.83 -11.74
N SER A 62 -3.17 10.09 -12.80
CA SER A 62 -2.69 11.43 -13.12
C SER A 62 -3.84 12.40 -13.43
N GLU A 63 -4.81 11.98 -14.24
CA GLU A 63 -6.03 12.75 -14.52
C GLU A 63 -6.85 13.00 -13.25
N TRP A 64 -6.96 11.98 -12.39
CA TRP A 64 -7.68 12.05 -11.13
C TRP A 64 -7.06 13.06 -10.18
N MET A 65 -5.73 13.03 -10.02
CA MET A 65 -5.01 13.95 -9.15
C MET A 65 -4.99 15.38 -9.68
N ALA A 66 -5.02 15.57 -11.01
CA ALA A 66 -5.20 16.89 -11.60
C ALA A 66 -6.60 17.47 -11.32
N ARG A 67 -7.63 16.62 -11.36
CA ARG A 67 -9.03 17.02 -11.13
C ARG A 67 -9.36 17.20 -9.65
N TRP A 68 -8.90 16.29 -8.80
CA TRP A 68 -9.19 16.23 -7.37
C TRP A 68 -7.89 16.05 -6.56
N PRO A 69 -7.08 17.12 -6.45
CA PRO A 69 -5.76 17.05 -5.81
C PRO A 69 -5.82 16.85 -4.29
N SER A 70 -7.01 16.93 -3.68
CA SER A 70 -7.21 16.77 -2.24
C SER A 70 -8.49 15.98 -1.91
N PRO A 71 -8.61 15.43 -0.69
CA PRO A 71 -9.84 14.79 -0.23
C PRO A 71 -11.04 15.73 -0.33
N ALA A 72 -10.88 16.99 0.05
CA ALA A 72 -11.94 18.00 -0.02
C ALA A 72 -12.44 18.22 -1.46
N ALA A 73 -11.54 18.25 -2.44
CA ALA A 73 -11.89 18.41 -3.85
C ALA A 73 -12.72 17.21 -4.36
N LEU A 74 -12.34 15.97 -4.00
CA LEU A 74 -13.13 14.80 -4.37
C LEU A 74 -14.48 14.78 -3.66
N ALA A 75 -14.51 15.11 -2.37
CA ALA A 75 -15.72 15.11 -1.55
C ALA A 75 -16.77 16.14 -2.03
N ALA A 76 -16.33 17.22 -2.67
CA ALA A 76 -17.22 18.20 -3.30
C ALA A 76 -17.86 17.70 -4.62
N ALA A 77 -17.28 16.70 -5.27
CA ALA A 77 -17.81 16.14 -6.50
C ALA A 77 -19.05 15.27 -6.25
N SER A 78 -19.94 15.20 -7.25
CA SER A 78 -21.09 14.30 -7.16
C SER A 78 -20.66 12.83 -7.32
N PRO A 79 -21.30 11.86 -6.63
CA PRO A 79 -20.97 10.45 -6.77
C PRO A 79 -21.03 9.94 -8.23
N GLY A 80 -21.96 10.48 -9.03
CA GLY A 80 -22.08 10.14 -10.44
C GLY A 80 -20.89 10.62 -11.28
N GLU A 81 -20.32 11.79 -10.96
CA GLU A 81 -19.12 12.32 -11.60
C GLU A 81 -17.88 11.51 -11.25
N VAL A 82 -17.75 11.11 -9.98
CA VAL A 82 -16.70 10.20 -9.50
C VAL A 82 -16.74 8.87 -10.25
N VAL A 83 -17.92 8.25 -10.36
CA VAL A 83 -18.08 6.98 -11.09
C VAL A 83 -17.76 7.13 -12.57
N ARG A 84 -18.17 8.23 -13.21
CA ARG A 84 -17.82 8.52 -14.61
C ARG A 84 -16.31 8.67 -14.79
N ALA A 85 -15.64 9.43 -13.92
CA ALA A 85 -14.19 9.61 -13.96
C ALA A 85 -13.42 8.32 -13.67
N TRP A 86 -13.97 7.40 -12.87
CA TRP A 86 -13.35 6.08 -12.62
C TRP A 86 -13.27 5.20 -13.88
N GLY A 87 -14.10 5.51 -14.89
CA GLY A 87 -14.04 4.91 -16.21
C GLY A 87 -14.05 3.38 -16.18
N ARG A 88 -13.07 2.77 -16.86
CA ARG A 88 -12.98 1.32 -17.07
C ARG A 88 -11.99 0.61 -16.13
N LEU A 89 -11.65 1.20 -14.99
CA LEU A 89 -10.86 0.49 -13.96
C LEU A 89 -11.62 -0.68 -13.32
N GLY A 90 -12.94 -0.76 -13.52
CA GLY A 90 -13.80 -1.80 -12.96
C GLY A 90 -14.11 -1.57 -11.48
N TYR A 91 -15.09 -2.33 -10.98
CA TYR A 91 -15.63 -2.22 -9.62
C TYR A 91 -15.98 -0.78 -9.21
N PRO A 92 -17.04 -0.16 -9.79
CA PRO A 92 -17.45 1.22 -9.46
C PRO A 92 -17.68 1.48 -7.96
N ARG A 93 -17.97 0.43 -7.19
CA ARG A 93 -18.05 0.48 -5.73
C ARG A 93 -16.77 1.01 -5.06
N ARG A 94 -15.59 0.77 -5.63
CA ARG A 94 -14.32 1.33 -5.13
C ARG A 94 -14.27 2.85 -5.28
N ALA A 95 -14.72 3.37 -6.41
CA ALA A 95 -14.82 4.82 -6.64
C ALA A 95 -15.73 5.48 -5.59
N LEU A 96 -16.89 4.87 -5.34
CA LEU A 96 -17.84 5.35 -4.33
C LEU A 96 -17.30 5.21 -2.90
N ALA A 97 -16.54 4.16 -2.61
CA ALA A 97 -15.88 4.01 -1.31
C ALA A 97 -14.82 5.09 -1.10
N LEU A 98 -13.98 5.34 -2.12
CA LEU A 98 -12.97 6.41 -2.09
C LEU A 98 -13.61 7.80 -1.93
N HIS A 99 -14.75 8.06 -2.57
CA HIS A 99 -15.51 9.31 -2.39
C HIS A 99 -16.03 9.47 -0.95
N ARG A 100 -16.57 8.40 -0.35
CA ARG A 100 -16.96 8.41 1.06
C ARG A 100 -15.76 8.57 2.00
N ALA A 101 -14.63 7.93 1.71
CA ALA A 101 -13.39 8.12 2.46
C ALA A 101 -12.90 9.58 2.38
N ALA A 102 -12.95 10.19 1.20
CA ALA A 102 -12.58 11.59 1.03
C ALA A 102 -13.51 12.53 1.81
N THR A 103 -14.81 12.20 1.86
CA THR A 103 -15.80 12.91 2.69
C THR A 103 -15.46 12.80 4.18
N ALA A 104 -15.22 11.58 4.68
CA ALA A 104 -14.83 11.36 6.07
C ALA A 104 -13.51 12.08 6.41
N ILE A 105 -12.50 12.04 5.52
CA ILE A 105 -11.26 12.78 5.71
C ILE A 105 -11.49 14.30 5.82
N ARG A 106 -12.35 14.86 4.96
CA ARG A 106 -12.69 16.28 5.01
C ARG A 106 -13.38 16.66 6.32
N ASP A 107 -14.38 15.87 6.71
CA ASP A 107 -15.30 16.24 7.80
C ASP A 107 -14.75 15.87 9.19
N GLU A 108 -14.07 14.73 9.31
CA GLU A 108 -13.64 14.14 10.59
C GLU A 108 -12.14 14.31 10.84
N HIS A 109 -11.33 14.47 9.79
CA HIS A 109 -9.86 14.58 9.87
C HIS A 109 -9.32 15.89 9.30
N HIS A 110 -10.15 16.94 9.25
CA HIS A 110 -9.77 18.29 8.83
C HIS A 110 -9.13 18.37 7.43
N GLY A 111 -9.50 17.45 6.54
CA GLY A 111 -8.99 17.40 5.16
C GLY A 111 -7.63 16.71 4.99
N ALA A 112 -7.03 16.20 6.07
CA ALA A 112 -5.78 15.46 6.03
C ALA A 112 -6.02 13.96 6.17
N VAL A 113 -5.38 13.15 5.31
CA VAL A 113 -5.41 11.68 5.48
C VAL A 113 -4.78 11.36 6.84
N PRO A 114 -5.45 10.60 7.72
CA PRO A 114 -4.92 10.29 9.03
C PRO A 114 -3.71 9.35 8.93
N GLU A 115 -2.79 9.48 9.88
CA GLU A 115 -1.58 8.66 9.96
C GLU A 115 -1.80 7.38 10.78
N SER A 116 -2.70 7.44 11.78
CA SER A 116 -2.95 6.31 12.66
C SER A 116 -3.64 5.16 11.91
N GLU A 117 -3.21 3.92 12.19
CA GLU A 117 -3.81 2.75 11.57
C GLU A 117 -5.30 2.60 11.89
N ALA A 118 -5.68 2.93 13.13
CA ALA A 118 -7.07 2.83 13.58
C ALA A 118 -7.97 3.77 12.75
N ASP A 119 -7.55 5.02 12.57
CA ASP A 119 -8.30 6.01 11.80
C ASP A 119 -8.32 5.66 10.31
N LEU A 120 -7.18 5.24 9.75
CA LEU A 120 -7.12 4.76 8.36
C LEU A 120 -8.10 3.62 8.14
N ARG A 121 -8.18 2.64 9.04
CA ARG A 121 -9.11 1.50 8.94
C ARG A 121 -10.57 1.87 9.16
N ALA A 122 -10.85 3.00 9.82
CA ALA A 122 -12.21 3.51 9.95
C ALA A 122 -12.73 4.12 8.63
N LEU A 123 -11.83 4.51 7.71
CA LEU A 123 -12.22 5.08 6.43
C LEU A 123 -12.95 4.06 5.53
N PRO A 124 -14.05 4.46 4.87
CA PRO A 124 -14.78 3.62 3.94
C PRO A 124 -13.91 2.99 2.83
N GLY A 125 -13.88 1.65 2.78
CA GLY A 125 -13.14 0.91 1.76
C GLY A 125 -11.63 0.78 2.01
N VAL A 126 -11.14 1.25 3.15
CA VAL A 126 -9.75 1.05 3.59
C VAL A 126 -9.69 -0.19 4.48
N GLY A 127 -9.11 -1.26 3.95
CA GLY A 127 -8.82 -2.47 4.71
C GLY A 127 -7.43 -2.45 5.33
N GLU A 128 -7.09 -3.52 6.04
CA GLU A 128 -5.78 -3.73 6.68
C GLU A 128 -4.61 -3.48 5.71
N TYR A 129 -4.67 -4.05 4.50
CA TYR A 129 -3.63 -3.86 3.49
C TYR A 129 -3.44 -2.39 3.10
N THR A 130 -4.54 -1.70 2.77
CA THR A 130 -4.48 -0.29 2.34
C THR A 130 -3.99 0.60 3.47
N ALA A 131 -4.41 0.37 4.71
CA ALA A 131 -3.93 1.11 5.86
C ALA A 131 -2.42 0.91 6.06
N ALA A 132 -1.94 -0.34 6.01
CA ALA A 132 -0.51 -0.64 6.10
C ALA A 132 0.30 0.00 4.96
N ALA A 133 -0.21 -0.05 3.73
CA ALA A 133 0.43 0.56 2.56
C ALA A 133 0.49 2.09 2.66
N VAL A 134 -0.57 2.75 3.14
CA VAL A 134 -0.56 4.21 3.36
C VAL A 134 0.45 4.57 4.45
N ARG A 135 0.50 3.84 5.57
CA ARG A 135 1.49 4.07 6.63
C ARG A 135 2.93 3.95 6.11
N ALA A 136 3.25 2.85 5.44
CA ALA A 136 4.57 2.64 4.88
C ALA A 136 4.92 3.67 3.82
N PHE A 137 4.08 3.84 2.80
CA PHE A 137 4.43 4.64 1.65
C PHE A 137 4.24 6.14 1.91
N ALA A 138 3.17 6.59 2.55
CA ALA A 138 2.94 8.01 2.75
C ALA A 138 3.70 8.59 3.95
N PHE A 139 3.76 7.85 5.06
CA PHE A 139 4.29 8.36 6.33
C PHE A 139 5.68 7.81 6.67
N GLY A 140 6.18 6.81 5.94
CA GLY A 140 7.48 6.21 6.23
C GLY A 140 7.47 5.34 7.49
N ASP A 141 6.29 4.97 7.96
CA ASP A 141 6.10 4.12 9.12
C ASP A 141 6.53 2.69 8.82
N ARG A 142 7.19 2.06 9.80
CA ARG A 142 7.45 0.62 9.74
C ARG A 142 6.12 -0.15 9.77
N SER A 143 5.69 -0.68 8.63
CA SER A 143 4.43 -1.40 8.47
C SER A 143 4.56 -2.67 7.63
N VAL A 144 3.80 -3.71 7.98
CA VAL A 144 3.83 -5.00 7.27
C VAL A 144 2.81 -4.98 6.13
N VAL A 145 3.27 -4.69 4.92
CA VAL A 145 2.44 -4.67 3.71
C VAL A 145 2.46 -6.05 3.06
N LEU A 146 1.37 -6.82 3.21
CA LEU A 146 1.32 -8.22 2.80
C LEU A 146 0.23 -8.49 1.74
N ASP A 147 0.57 -8.33 0.46
CA ASP A 147 -0.28 -8.73 -0.67
C ASP A 147 0.08 -10.13 -1.21
N THR A 148 -0.65 -10.58 -2.23
CA THR A 148 -0.37 -11.85 -2.92
C THR A 148 1.04 -11.91 -3.54
N ASN A 149 1.63 -10.76 -3.93
CA ASN A 149 2.97 -10.73 -4.51
C ASN A 149 4.05 -10.93 -3.44
N VAL A 150 3.98 -10.19 -2.34
CA VAL A 150 4.87 -10.32 -1.18
C VAL A 150 4.75 -11.72 -0.60
N ARG A 151 3.52 -12.23 -0.39
CA ARG A 151 3.29 -13.61 0.08
C ARG A 151 3.96 -14.65 -0.81
N ARG A 152 3.88 -14.50 -2.13
CA ARG A 152 4.51 -15.40 -3.10
C ARG A 152 6.04 -15.36 -3.02
N VAL A 153 6.64 -14.18 -2.87
CA VAL A 153 8.09 -14.02 -2.70
C VAL A 153 8.54 -14.69 -1.40
N LEU A 154 7.92 -14.33 -0.26
CA LEU A 154 8.30 -14.88 1.05
C LEU A 154 8.06 -16.39 1.14
N SER A 155 6.97 -16.91 0.57
CA SER A 155 6.68 -18.35 0.56
C SER A 155 7.77 -19.15 -0.20
N ARG A 156 8.28 -18.59 -1.30
CA ARG A 156 9.33 -19.22 -2.10
C ARG A 156 10.71 -19.07 -1.48
N ALA A 157 11.11 -17.83 -1.18
CA ALA A 157 12.46 -17.50 -0.74
C ALA A 157 12.78 -18.05 0.65
N LEU A 158 11.80 -18.01 1.57
CA LEU A 158 12.01 -18.39 2.97
C LEU A 158 11.29 -19.69 3.34
N GLY A 159 10.21 -20.03 2.62
CA GLY A 159 9.40 -21.20 2.91
C GLY A 159 9.67 -22.41 2.02
N GLY A 160 10.43 -22.26 0.92
CA GLY A 160 10.64 -23.31 -0.07
C GLY A 160 9.36 -23.80 -0.75
N ARG A 161 8.27 -23.03 -0.70
CA ARG A 161 6.96 -23.42 -1.23
C ARG A 161 6.61 -22.63 -2.48
N ALA A 162 6.10 -23.32 -3.51
CA ALA A 162 5.76 -22.68 -4.78
C ALA A 162 4.65 -21.63 -4.67
N GLN A 163 3.67 -21.88 -3.79
CA GLN A 163 2.52 -21.00 -3.54
C GLN A 163 2.30 -20.81 -2.03
N PRO A 164 1.81 -19.64 -1.60
CA PRO A 164 1.36 -19.43 -0.22
C PRO A 164 0.06 -20.22 0.06
N ALA A 165 -0.35 -20.26 1.33
CA ALA A 165 -1.65 -20.81 1.72
C ALA A 165 -2.82 -20.03 1.05
N PRO A 166 -4.02 -20.61 0.91
CA PRO A 166 -5.16 -19.92 0.29
C PRO A 166 -5.52 -18.60 0.99
N SER A 167 -5.43 -18.59 2.32
CA SER A 167 -5.64 -17.40 3.17
C SER A 167 -4.37 -17.04 3.93
N VAL A 168 -4.27 -15.77 4.34
CA VAL A 168 -3.15 -15.27 5.15
C VAL A 168 -3.19 -15.93 6.52
N THR A 169 -2.09 -16.57 6.91
CA THR A 169 -1.91 -17.22 8.22
C THR A 169 -1.13 -16.35 9.20
N VAL A 170 -1.25 -16.64 10.50
CA VAL A 170 -0.43 -16.00 11.55
C VAL A 170 1.06 -16.21 11.28
N ALA A 171 1.46 -17.39 10.82
CA ALA A 171 2.84 -17.69 10.48
C ALA A 171 3.36 -16.88 9.28
N GLU A 172 2.54 -16.62 8.26
CA GLU A 172 2.91 -15.72 7.16
C GLU A 172 3.09 -14.28 7.64
N ARG A 173 2.24 -13.81 8.56
CA ARG A 173 2.36 -12.46 9.15
C ARG A 173 3.62 -12.33 9.99
N ALA A 174 3.91 -13.31 10.85
CA ALA A 174 5.11 -13.33 11.67
C ALA A 174 6.37 -13.34 10.81
N ARG A 175 6.39 -14.16 9.74
CA ARG A 175 7.51 -14.19 8.79
C ARG A 175 7.69 -12.88 8.05
N ALA A 176 6.59 -12.25 7.61
CA ALA A 176 6.65 -10.95 6.95
C ALA A 176 7.17 -9.87 7.91
N ALA A 177 6.68 -9.84 9.15
CA ALA A 177 7.14 -8.90 10.17
C ALA A 177 8.62 -9.05 10.53
N ALA A 178 9.13 -10.29 10.49
CA ALA A 178 10.54 -10.58 10.78
C ALA A 178 11.50 -10.02 9.73
N VAL A 179 11.05 -9.79 8.48
CA VAL A 179 11.91 -9.31 7.38
C VAL A 179 11.63 -7.86 6.97
N VAL A 180 10.72 -7.17 7.69
CA VAL A 180 10.58 -5.72 7.55
C VAL A 180 11.71 -5.07 8.35
N PRO A 181 12.58 -4.27 7.72
CA PRO A 181 13.71 -3.62 8.39
C PRO A 181 13.29 -2.92 9.68
N ALA A 182 14.14 -3.03 10.72
CA ALA A 182 13.90 -2.35 11.98
C ALA A 182 13.97 -0.82 11.85
N GLU A 183 14.89 -0.34 11.02
CA GLU A 183 15.09 1.07 10.68
C GLU A 183 13.97 1.58 9.75
N PRO A 184 13.15 2.57 10.15
CA PRO A 184 12.07 3.10 9.30
C PRO A 184 12.56 3.65 7.96
N SER A 185 13.79 4.20 7.91
CA SER A 185 14.43 4.69 6.69
C SER A 185 14.68 3.61 5.63
N ARG A 186 14.67 2.34 6.05
CA ARG A 186 14.86 1.16 5.21
C ARG A 186 13.57 0.37 4.98
N ALA A 187 12.49 0.69 5.71
CA ALA A 187 11.23 -0.04 5.73
C ALA A 187 10.33 0.26 4.52
#